data_AF-A0A5E4EJT3-F1
#
_entry.id   AF-A0A5E4EJT3-F1
#
_cell.length_a   1.000
_cell.length_b   1.000
_cell.length_c   1.000
_cell.angle_alpha   90.00
_cell.angle_beta   90.00
_cell.angle_gamma   90.00
#
_symmetry.space_group_name_H-M   'P 1'
#
loop_
_entity.id
_entity.type
_entity.pdbx_description
1 polymer ?
#
loop_
_entity_poly.entity_id
_entity_poly.type
_entity_poly.pdbx_seq_one_letter_code
_entity_poly.pdbx_strand_id
1 'polypeptide(L)'
;MERCEKELSPSDVNQRLAVTKGMLEFLPPIDPEHDVPVRVLDEMGKVYVFYLSCRQGKHRKPVFQSKQWRVFVKERGIAAGDVMYLWAEENAFHQTQYRIALLKMLFS
;
A
#
# COMPACT_ATOMS: atom_id res chain seq x y z
N MET A 1 -16.79 3.62 -7.27
CA MET A 1 -15.63 3.77 -6.38
C MET A 1 -14.45 3.23 -7.14
N GLU A 2 -13.47 4.07 -7.48
CA GLU A 2 -12.27 3.59 -8.17
C GLU A 2 -11.38 2.88 -7.15
N ARG A 3 -10.96 1.67 -7.51
CA ARG A 3 -10.12 0.79 -6.69
C ARG A 3 -8.92 0.42 -7.52
N CYS A 4 -7.74 0.59 -6.95
CA CYS A 4 -6.53 0.06 -7.55
C CYS A 4 -6.39 -1.42 -7.23
N GLU A 5 -6.03 -2.16 -8.25
CA GLU A 5 -5.65 -3.56 -8.18
C GLU A 5 -4.17 -3.69 -8.51
N LYS A 6 -3.47 -4.54 -7.76
CA LYS A 6 -2.07 -4.86 -8.03
C LYS A 6 -1.77 -6.28 -7.61
N GLU A 7 -1.35 -7.09 -8.58
CA GLU A 7 -0.65 -8.34 -8.31
C GLU A 7 0.74 -8.01 -7.70
N LEU A 8 1.04 -8.63 -6.56
CA LEU A 8 2.23 -8.33 -5.79
C LEU A 8 3.42 -9.12 -6.32
N SER A 9 4.43 -8.41 -6.80
CA SER A 9 5.68 -9.02 -7.27
C SER A 9 6.53 -9.52 -6.09
N PRO A 10 7.54 -10.38 -6.35
CA PRO A 10 8.52 -10.74 -5.34
C PRO A 10 9.22 -9.52 -4.70
N SER A 11 9.41 -8.43 -5.45
CA SER A 11 10.00 -7.20 -4.93
C SER A 11 9.06 -6.45 -3.99
N ASP A 12 7.75 -6.46 -4.31
CA ASP A 12 6.74 -5.86 -3.45
C ASP A 12 6.68 -6.59 -2.11
N VAL A 13 6.69 -7.92 -2.11
CA VAL A 13 6.63 -8.73 -0.89
C VAL A 13 7.92 -8.64 -0.06
N ASN A 14 9.09 -8.75 -0.69
CA ASN A 14 10.36 -8.88 0.04
C ASN A 14 11.01 -7.54 0.41
N GLN A 15 10.64 -6.44 -0.25
CA GLN A 15 11.27 -5.15 -0.06
C GLN A 15 10.26 -4.07 0.29
N ARG A 16 9.62 -3.48 -0.73
CA ARG A 16 8.80 -2.27 -0.64
C ARG A 16 7.76 -2.30 -1.75
N LEU A 17 6.57 -1.78 -1.48
CA LEU A 17 5.50 -1.76 -2.47
C LEU A 17 5.74 -0.64 -3.49
N ALA A 18 5.85 -1.00 -4.76
CA ALA A 18 5.86 -0.02 -5.84
C ALA A 18 4.47 0.60 -5.99
N VAL A 19 4.39 1.94 -5.96
CA VAL A 19 3.14 2.68 -6.11
C VAL A 19 2.85 2.85 -7.61
N THR A 20 1.65 2.44 -8.04
CA THR A 20 1.23 2.52 -9.44
C THR A 20 0.64 3.90 -9.76
N LYS A 21 0.51 4.21 -11.06
CA LYS A 21 -0.15 5.45 -11.50
C LYS A 21 -1.57 5.58 -10.95
N GLY A 22 -2.36 4.50 -11.00
CA GLY A 22 -3.73 4.54 -10.47
C GLY A 22 -3.78 4.83 -8.97
N MET A 23 -2.80 4.34 -8.20
CA MET A 23 -2.78 4.64 -6.76
C MET A 23 -2.53 6.13 -6.53
N LEU A 24 -1.69 6.77 -7.36
CA LEU A 24 -1.41 8.21 -7.26
C LEU A 24 -2.61 9.10 -7.61
N GLU A 25 -3.65 8.56 -8.24
CA GLU A 25 -4.85 9.35 -8.57
C GLU A 25 -5.66 9.71 -7.30
N PHE A 26 -5.49 8.96 -6.21
CA PHE A 26 -6.20 9.20 -4.94
C PHE A 26 -5.30 9.19 -3.68
N LEU A 27 -4.04 8.78 -3.79
CA LEU A 27 -3.10 8.92 -2.67
C LEU A 27 -2.78 10.39 -2.40
N PRO A 28 -2.30 10.73 -1.20
CA PRO A 28 -1.88 12.08 -0.92
C PRO A 28 -0.75 12.52 -1.87
N PRO A 29 -0.60 13.83 -2.12
CA PRO A 29 0.54 14.33 -2.88
C PRO A 29 1.86 13.83 -2.32
N ILE A 30 2.78 13.48 -3.20
CA ILE A 30 4.13 13.10 -2.81
C ILE A 30 4.85 14.35 -2.27
N ASP A 31 5.42 14.23 -1.07
CA ASP A 31 6.37 15.19 -0.55
C ASP A 31 7.80 14.74 -0.94
N PRO A 32 8.58 15.58 -1.64
CA PRO A 32 9.92 15.23 -2.09
C PRO A 32 10.99 15.33 -0.98
N GLU A 33 10.64 15.89 0.17
CA GLU A 33 11.51 16.06 1.35
C GLU A 33 11.17 15.08 2.46
N HIS A 34 9.89 14.70 2.60
CA HIS A 34 9.39 13.88 3.70
C HIS A 34 8.58 12.67 3.23
N ASP A 35 8.61 11.61 4.03
CA ASP A 35 7.71 10.48 3.84
C ASP A 35 6.29 10.85 4.30
N VAL A 36 5.29 10.63 3.45
CA VAL A 36 3.89 10.99 3.73
C VAL A 36 3.15 9.78 4.34
N PRO A 37 2.56 9.89 5.54
CA PRO A 37 1.83 8.79 6.15
C PRO A 37 0.49 8.55 5.45
N VAL A 38 0.18 7.28 5.21
CA VAL A 38 -1.05 6.79 4.58
C VAL A 38 -1.67 5.75 5.51
N ARG A 39 -2.82 6.09 6.11
CA ARG A 39 -3.50 5.23 7.08
C ARG A 39 -4.56 4.40 6.37
N VAL A 40 -4.40 3.07 6.40
CA VAL A 40 -5.29 2.12 5.76
C VAL A 40 -5.99 1.26 6.82
N LEU A 41 -7.24 0.92 6.57
CA LEU A 41 -8.01 -0.03 7.37
C LEU A 41 -8.19 -1.33 6.57
N ASP A 42 -7.82 -2.46 7.16
CA ASP A 42 -7.99 -3.77 6.53
C ASP A 42 -9.40 -4.34 6.77
N GLU A 43 -9.67 -5.50 6.15
CA GLU A 43 -10.93 -6.23 6.26
C GLU A 43 -11.18 -6.83 7.67
N MET A 44 -10.14 -6.94 8.50
CA MET A 44 -10.22 -7.41 9.89
C MET A 44 -10.36 -6.25 10.90
N GLY A 45 -10.48 -5.01 10.42
CA GLY A 45 -10.60 -3.82 11.28
C GLY A 45 -9.27 -3.34 11.87
N LYS A 46 -8.13 -3.82 11.37
CA LYS A 46 -6.80 -3.41 11.82
C LYS A 46 -6.30 -2.23 10.99
N VAL A 47 -5.75 -1.23 11.68
CA VAL A 47 -5.16 -0.05 11.06
C VAL A 47 -3.67 -0.28 10.80
N TYR A 48 -3.23 0.04 9.58
CA TYR A 48 -1.81 0.11 9.23
C TYR A 48 -1.46 1.53 8.76
N VAL A 49 -0.21 1.93 8.99
CA VAL A 49 0.32 3.20 8.50
C VAL A 49 1.48 2.91 7.56
N PHE A 50 1.29 3.18 6.28
CA PHE A 50 2.34 3.09 5.28
C PHE A 50 2.95 4.47 5.04
N TYR A 51 4.23 4.50 4.70
CA TYR A 51 4.94 5.75 4.42
C TYR A 51 5.21 5.85 2.91
N LEU A 52 4.46 6.72 2.25
CA LEU A 52 4.63 7.05 0.83
C LEU A 52 5.88 7.90 0.67
N SER A 53 6.80 7.44 -0.16
CA SER A 53 8.08 8.10 -0.39
C SER A 53 8.41 8.11 -1.87
N CYS A 54 9.06 9.16 -2.33
CA CYS A 54 9.63 9.21 -3.67
C CYS A 54 11.06 9.74 -3.60
N ARG A 55 12.03 8.91 -3.98
CA ARG A 55 13.44 9.32 -3.94
C ARG A 55 13.71 10.44 -4.96
N GLN A 56 14.46 11.44 -4.52
CA GLN A 56 15.06 12.46 -5.37
C GLN A 56 16.00 11.81 -6.41
N GLY A 57 15.84 12.15 -7.69
CA GLY A 57 16.66 11.62 -8.79
C GLY A 57 15.96 11.60 -10.15
N LYS A 58 16.67 11.14 -11.19
CA LYS A 58 16.19 11.11 -12.60
C LYS A 58 14.97 10.20 -12.82
N HIS A 59 14.75 9.22 -11.94
CA HIS A 59 13.62 8.29 -12.01
C HIS A 59 12.82 8.31 -10.71
N ARG A 60 11.81 9.17 -10.68
CA ARG A 60 10.85 9.35 -9.57
C ARG A 60 9.86 8.18 -9.55
N LYS A 61 10.22 7.09 -8.89
CA LYS A 61 9.30 5.96 -8.66
C LYS A 61 8.85 5.98 -7.20
N PRO A 62 7.60 6.39 -6.92
CA PRO A 62 7.08 6.36 -5.56
C PRO A 62 6.90 4.93 -5.05
N VAL A 63 7.05 4.76 -3.75
CA VAL A 63 6.98 3.47 -3.05
C VAL A 63 6.33 3.66 -1.68
N PHE A 64 5.73 2.61 -1.13
CA PHE A 64 5.56 2.52 0.32
C PHE A 64 6.81 1.90 0.96
N GLN A 65 7.37 2.58 1.95
CA GLN A 65 8.63 2.20 2.59
C GLN A 65 8.57 0.81 3.26
N SER A 66 9.73 0.16 3.25
CA SER A 66 9.87 -1.26 3.62
C SER A 66 9.40 -1.58 5.04
N LYS A 67 9.71 -0.73 6.03
CA LYS A 67 9.55 -1.07 7.45
C LYS A 67 8.11 -1.42 7.83
N GLN A 68 7.16 -0.52 7.58
CA GLN A 68 5.75 -0.74 7.93
C GLN A 68 5.04 -1.64 6.92
N TRP A 69 5.42 -1.55 5.64
CA TRP A 69 4.88 -2.43 4.61
C TRP A 69 5.19 -3.91 4.89
N ARG A 70 6.43 -4.24 5.28
CA ARG A 70 6.82 -5.63 5.58
C ARG A 70 6.17 -6.19 6.85
N VAL A 71 5.79 -5.33 7.80
CA VAL A 71 4.96 -5.75 8.96
C VAL A 71 3.60 -6.24 8.46
N PHE A 72 2.94 -5.45 7.62
CA PHE A 72 1.67 -5.84 6.99
C PHE A 72 1.81 -7.14 6.18
N VAL A 73 2.83 -7.26 5.32
CA VAL A 73 3.12 -8.48 4.55
C VAL A 73 3.24 -9.71 5.45
N LYS A 74 4.01 -9.61 6.54
CA LYS A 74 4.24 -10.73 7.45
C LYS A 74 2.98 -11.11 8.21
N GLU A 75 2.28 -10.13 8.77
CA GLU A 75 1.08 -10.37 9.58
C GLU A 75 -0.09 -10.92 8.75
N ARG A 76 -0.22 -10.46 7.49
CA ARG A 76 -1.25 -10.93 6.56
C ARG A 76 -0.82 -12.15 5.74
N GLY A 77 0.37 -12.71 5.99
CA GLY A 77 0.90 -13.87 5.27
C GLY A 77 0.91 -13.70 3.74
N ILE A 78 1.34 -12.53 3.25
CA ILE A 78 1.31 -12.18 1.83
C ILE A 78 2.41 -12.89 1.06
N ALA A 79 2.04 -13.51 -0.06
CA ALA A 79 2.95 -14.15 -0.99
C ALA A 79 3.00 -13.40 -2.33
N ALA A 80 4.05 -13.63 -3.11
CA ALA A 80 4.11 -13.11 -4.48
C ALA A 80 3.00 -13.78 -5.32
N GLY A 81 2.34 -13.00 -6.16
CA GLY A 81 1.14 -13.43 -6.90
C GLY A 81 -0.18 -13.14 -6.18
N ASP A 82 -0.18 -12.87 -4.86
CA ASP A 82 -1.37 -12.34 -4.19
C ASP A 82 -1.79 -11.00 -4.83
N VAL A 83 -3.10 -10.75 -4.87
CA VAL A 83 -3.64 -9.50 -5.40
C VAL A 83 -4.07 -8.60 -4.25
N MET A 84 -3.56 -7.37 -4.26
CA MET A 84 -3.96 -6.32 -3.33
C MET A 84 -4.95 -5.36 -3.99
N TYR A 85 -5.94 -4.95 -3.21
CA TYR A 85 -6.85 -3.88 -3.54
C TYR A 85 -6.67 -2.69 -2.60
N LEU A 86 -6.65 -1.48 -3.14
CA LEU A 86 -6.56 -0.23 -2.38
C LEU A 86 -7.55 0.80 -2.94
N TRP A 87 -8.31 1.47 -2.08
CA TRP A 87 -9.22 2.56 -2.47
C TRP A 87 -9.35 3.61 -1.37
N ALA A 88 -9.75 4.82 -1.75
CA ALA A 88 -10.08 5.89 -0.81
C ALA A 88 -11.44 5.59 -0.17
N GLU A 89 -11.47 5.54 1.16
CA GLU A 89 -12.68 5.40 1.97
C GLU A 89 -12.35 5.90 3.37
N GLU A 90 -12.95 7.02 3.75
CA GLU A 90 -12.74 7.61 5.05
C GLU A 90 -13.50 6.83 6.13
N ASN A 91 -12.83 6.56 7.24
CA ASN A 91 -13.45 6.02 8.43
C ASN A 91 -13.05 6.88 9.63
N ALA A 92 -13.97 7.73 10.09
CA ALA A 92 -13.73 8.65 11.20
C ALA A 92 -13.44 7.95 12.53
N PHE A 93 -14.07 6.79 12.78
CA PHE A 93 -13.87 6.02 14.02
C PHE A 93 -12.45 5.45 14.11
N HIS A 94 -11.94 4.87 13.01
CA HIS A 94 -10.57 4.34 12.94
C HIS A 94 -9.52 5.39 12.55
N GLN A 95 -9.95 6.61 12.20
CA GLN A 95 -9.12 7.70 11.71
C GLN A 95 -8.29 7.28 10.48
N THR A 96 -8.92 6.64 9.50
CA THR A 96 -8.27 6.18 8.25
C THR A 96 -8.87 6.85 7.04
N GLN A 97 -8.06 7.03 5.98
CA GLN A 97 -8.50 7.64 4.71
C GLN A 97 -8.67 6.59 3.60
N TYR A 98 -8.16 5.38 3.83
CA TYR A 98 -8.07 4.34 2.82
C TYR A 98 -8.47 2.98 3.37
N ARG A 99 -8.88 2.11 2.46
CA ARG A 99 -9.11 0.68 2.72
C ARG A 99 -8.15 -0.16 1.91
N ILE A 100 -7.73 -1.28 2.50
CA ILE A 100 -6.93 -2.30 1.86
C ILE A 100 -7.60 -3.66 2.01
N ALA A 101 -7.54 -4.48 0.97
CA ALA A 101 -8.01 -5.86 1.01
C ALA A 101 -7.07 -6.74 0.19
N LEU A 102 -7.07 -8.05 0.49
CA LEU A 102 -6.23 -9.03 -0.17
C LEU A 102 -7.09 -10.15 -0.77
N LEU A 103 -6.77 -10.52 -2.01
CA LEU A 103 -7.18 -11.79 -2.60
C LEU A 103 -5.96 -12.70 -2.60
N LYS A 104 -6.06 -13.77 -1.81
CA LYS A 104 -5.04 -14.81 -1.73
C LYS A 104 -5.14 -15.69 -2.96
N MET A 105 -4.06 -15.74 -3.75
CA MET A 105 -3.99 -16.72 -4.82
C MET A 105 -3.65 -18.06 -4.18
N LEU A 106 -4.63 -18.94 -4.13
CA LEU A 106 -4.42 -20.33 -3.72
C LEU A 106 -3.59 -21.00 -4.81
N PHE A 107 -2.27 -21.04 -4.63
CA PHE A 107 -1.46 -21.98 -5.38
C PHE A 107 -1.59 -23.35 -4.70
N SER A 108 -2.22 -24.27 -5.42
CA SER A 108 -2.26 -25.72 -5.17
C SER A 108 -0.87 -26.35 -5.17
#